data_AF-A0AAJ7W179-F1
#
_entry.id   AF-A0AAJ7W179-F1
#
_cell.length_a   1.000
_cell.length_b   1.000
_cell.length_c   1.000
_cell.angle_alpha   90.00
_cell.angle_beta   90.00
_cell.angle_gamma   90.00
#
_symmetry.space_group_name_H-M   'P 1'
#
loop_
_entity.id
_entity.type
_entity.pdbx_description
1 polymer ?
#
loop_
_entity_poly.entity_id
_entity_poly.type
_entity_poly.pdbx_seq_one_letter_code
_entity_poly.pdbx_strand_id
1 'polypeptide(L)'
;MQRRKDKVKDNPAVDPHREYLDAESSDEGGDRRTEFQEDEELTESLKSLYDAEELEKLVGYVKDMTILFALDDSHWTEEVLSEIREFFYDSTVRVLSIYFDNYTLAAELDFPSVPVHELTYFIKEPYEVLTAENFHQNVMFGTINGDVEASILNAVGNLWAPTFFNVNTWPDSILLNDDNNSL
;
A
#
# COMPACT_ATOMS: atom_id res chain seq x y z
N MET A 1 -34.75 80.89 20.20
CA MET A 1 -33.50 80.58 20.92
C MET A 1 -33.67 79.22 21.61
N GLN A 2 -32.87 78.21 21.24
CA GLN A 2 -32.14 77.28 22.15
C GLN A 2 -31.46 76.19 21.27
N ARG A 3 -30.12 76.13 21.31
CA ARG A 3 -29.26 75.07 20.70
C ARG A 3 -29.19 73.84 21.61
N ARG A 4 -29.18 72.61 21.06
CA ARG A 4 -28.48 71.38 21.57
C ARG A 4 -28.50 70.30 20.45
N LYS A 5 -27.52 69.43 20.21
CA LYS A 5 -26.07 69.28 20.44
C LYS A 5 -25.70 68.02 19.60
N ASP A 6 -24.68 68.08 18.77
CA ASP A 6 -24.21 66.97 17.94
C ASP A 6 -23.70 65.78 18.78
N LYS A 7 -24.03 64.55 18.36
CA LYS A 7 -23.42 63.31 18.84
C LYS A 7 -22.69 62.67 17.65
N VAL A 8 -21.39 62.88 17.59
CA VAL A 8 -20.47 62.10 16.75
C VAL A 8 -20.38 60.70 17.36
N LYS A 9 -20.69 59.66 16.58
CA LYS A 9 -20.44 58.26 16.94
C LYS A 9 -18.99 57.94 16.54
N ASP A 10 -18.17 57.61 17.52
CA ASP A 10 -16.85 57.00 17.32
C ASP A 10 -17.01 55.69 16.54
N ASN A 11 -16.30 55.56 15.43
CA ASN A 11 -16.03 54.28 14.79
C ASN A 11 -14.77 53.70 15.47
N PRO A 12 -14.76 52.43 15.93
CA PRO A 12 -13.54 51.82 16.43
C PRO A 12 -12.57 51.57 15.27
N ALA A 13 -11.28 51.68 15.58
CA ALA A 13 -10.17 51.58 14.64
C ALA A 13 -10.15 50.22 13.91
N VAL A 14 -9.83 50.28 12.61
CA VAL A 14 -9.60 49.10 11.77
C VAL A 14 -8.35 48.38 12.26
N ASP A 15 -8.52 47.15 12.72
CA ASP A 15 -7.43 46.26 13.14
C ASP A 15 -6.57 45.87 11.92
N PRO A 16 -5.27 46.22 11.89
CA PRO A 16 -4.38 45.93 10.77
C PRO A 16 -4.04 44.44 10.61
N HIS A 17 -4.50 43.55 11.50
CA HIS A 17 -4.26 42.11 11.41
C HIS A 17 -5.28 41.32 10.60
N ARG A 18 -6.24 41.99 9.93
CA ARG A 18 -7.37 41.34 9.24
C ARG A 18 -7.16 41.04 7.74
N GLU A 19 -5.93 41.01 7.25
CA GLU A 19 -5.63 40.78 5.83
C GLU A 19 -5.25 39.33 5.44
N TYR A 20 -5.38 38.35 6.35
CA TYR A 20 -4.99 36.95 6.05
C TYR A 20 -6.15 35.95 5.99
N LEU A 21 -7.39 36.41 5.77
CA LEU A 21 -8.57 35.53 5.73
C LEU A 21 -9.24 35.41 4.35
N ASP A 22 -8.61 35.94 3.31
CA ASP A 22 -9.09 35.81 1.91
C ASP A 22 -8.14 34.94 1.07
N ALA A 23 -7.52 33.92 1.68
CA ALA A 23 -7.03 32.81 0.88
C ALA A 23 -8.26 32.03 0.42
N GLU A 24 -8.70 32.28 -0.82
CA GLU A 24 -9.69 31.47 -1.50
C GLU A 24 -9.24 30.00 -1.39
N SER A 25 -9.96 29.22 -0.60
CA SER A 25 -9.82 27.78 -0.52
C SER A 25 -10.17 27.24 -1.91
N SER A 26 -9.17 27.10 -2.76
CA SER A 26 -9.28 26.42 -4.05
C SER A 26 -9.83 25.03 -3.79
N ASP A 27 -11.10 24.85 -4.16
CA ASP A 27 -11.87 23.62 -4.04
C ASP A 27 -11.29 22.57 -5.00
N GLU A 28 -10.23 21.88 -4.58
CA GLU A 28 -9.76 20.62 -5.17
C GLU A 28 -10.68 19.45 -4.76
N GLY A 29 -11.99 19.67 -4.75
CA GLY A 29 -13.01 18.64 -4.49
C GLY A 29 -13.43 17.85 -5.73
N GLY A 30 -12.91 18.21 -6.92
CA GLY A 30 -13.28 17.61 -8.21
C GLY A 30 -12.46 16.37 -8.60
N ASP A 31 -11.29 16.16 -8.01
CA ASP A 31 -10.35 15.14 -8.47
C ASP A 31 -10.74 13.73 -7.98
N ARG A 32 -10.94 13.60 -6.66
CA ARG A 32 -11.21 12.31 -6.02
C ARG A 32 -12.43 11.58 -6.59
N ARG A 33 -13.51 12.30 -6.90
CA ARG A 33 -14.74 11.67 -7.46
C ARG A 33 -14.53 11.09 -8.85
N THR A 34 -13.57 11.63 -9.60
CA THR A 34 -13.26 11.19 -10.95
C THR A 34 -12.33 9.98 -10.89
N GLU A 35 -11.30 10.02 -10.03
CA GLU A 35 -10.41 8.87 -9.75
C GLU A 35 -11.19 7.63 -9.28
N PHE A 36 -12.10 7.78 -8.29
CA PHE A 36 -12.92 6.67 -7.82
C PHE A 36 -13.80 6.04 -8.91
N GLN A 37 -14.28 6.84 -9.87
CA GLN A 37 -15.09 6.32 -10.99
C GLN A 37 -14.22 5.58 -12.02
N GLU A 38 -13.04 6.09 -12.31
CA GLU A 38 -12.08 5.44 -13.23
C GLU A 38 -11.58 4.10 -12.67
N ASP A 39 -11.27 4.04 -11.38
CA ASP A 39 -10.85 2.82 -10.69
C ASP A 39 -11.95 1.74 -10.67
N GLU A 40 -13.21 2.14 -10.46
CA GLU A 40 -14.37 1.23 -10.45
C GLU A 40 -14.66 0.67 -11.86
N GLU A 41 -14.60 1.51 -12.91
CA GLU A 41 -14.73 1.06 -14.30
C GLU A 41 -13.60 0.12 -14.72
N LEU A 42 -12.36 0.39 -14.28
CA LEU A 42 -11.21 -0.45 -14.55
C LEU A 42 -11.36 -1.83 -13.88
N THR A 43 -11.80 -1.86 -12.62
CA THR A 43 -12.05 -3.10 -11.87
C THR A 43 -13.12 -3.97 -12.54
N GLU A 44 -14.24 -3.38 -12.98
CA GLU A 44 -15.28 -4.11 -13.70
C GLU A 44 -14.77 -4.64 -15.07
N SER A 45 -13.94 -3.86 -15.76
CA SER A 45 -13.31 -4.29 -17.00
C SER A 45 -12.39 -5.50 -16.81
N LEU A 46 -11.66 -5.56 -15.70
CA LEU A 46 -10.77 -6.67 -15.36
C LEU A 46 -11.53 -7.91 -14.92
N LYS A 47 -12.64 -7.75 -14.20
CA LYS A 47 -13.59 -8.84 -13.90
C LYS A 47 -14.05 -9.53 -15.19
N SER A 48 -14.21 -8.76 -16.28
CA SER A 48 -14.58 -9.30 -17.59
C SER A 48 -13.41 -9.87 -18.42
N LEU A 49 -12.16 -9.58 -18.04
CA LEU A 49 -10.96 -10.00 -18.77
C LEU A 49 -10.52 -11.41 -18.42
N TYR A 50 -10.62 -11.78 -17.14
CA TYR A 50 -10.22 -13.11 -16.69
C TYR A 50 -11.24 -14.16 -17.13
N ASP A 51 -10.78 -15.17 -17.88
CA ASP A 51 -11.54 -16.40 -18.02
C ASP A 51 -11.55 -17.15 -16.66
N ALA A 52 -12.63 -17.89 -16.40
CA ALA A 52 -12.80 -18.62 -15.14
C ALA A 52 -11.65 -19.62 -14.90
N GLU A 53 -11.12 -20.22 -15.97
CA GLU A 53 -9.98 -21.14 -15.88
C GLU A 53 -8.68 -20.42 -15.49
N GLU A 54 -8.44 -19.23 -16.02
CA GLU A 54 -7.23 -18.47 -15.69
C GLU A 54 -7.25 -17.97 -14.25
N LEU A 55 -8.39 -17.47 -13.80
CA LEU A 55 -8.54 -17.01 -12.41
C LEU A 55 -8.34 -18.14 -11.40
N GLU A 56 -8.95 -19.31 -11.63
CA GLU A 56 -8.76 -20.47 -10.74
C GLU A 56 -7.31 -20.95 -10.72
N LYS A 57 -6.58 -20.80 -11.83
CA LYS A 57 -5.15 -21.08 -11.88
C LYS A 57 -4.33 -20.09 -11.05
N LEU A 58 -4.66 -18.80 -11.13
CA LEU A 58 -4.03 -17.74 -10.33
C LEU A 58 -4.29 -17.91 -8.83
N VAL A 59 -5.53 -18.23 -8.46
CA VAL A 59 -5.90 -18.58 -7.08
C VAL A 59 -5.11 -19.82 -6.63
N GLY A 60 -4.97 -20.83 -7.49
CA GLY A 60 -4.14 -22.01 -7.24
C GLY A 60 -2.68 -21.65 -6.94
N TYR A 61 -2.09 -20.73 -7.70
CA TYR A 61 -0.74 -20.24 -7.45
C TYR A 61 -0.59 -19.58 -6.08
N VAL A 62 -1.53 -18.70 -5.70
CA VAL A 62 -1.52 -18.09 -4.37
C VAL A 62 -1.58 -19.16 -3.28
N LYS A 63 -2.47 -20.15 -3.41
CA LYS A 63 -2.58 -21.26 -2.45
C LYS A 63 -1.29 -22.06 -2.35
N ASP A 64 -0.71 -22.45 -3.47
CA ASP A 64 0.51 -23.28 -3.53
C ASP A 64 1.74 -22.55 -2.98
N MET A 65 1.78 -21.22 -3.09
CA MET A 65 2.85 -20.38 -2.55
C MET A 65 2.60 -19.90 -1.12
N THR A 66 1.40 -20.12 -0.57
CA THR A 66 1.10 -19.77 0.82
C THR A 66 1.70 -20.80 1.75
N ILE A 67 2.60 -20.34 2.62
CA ILE A 67 3.29 -21.18 3.59
C ILE A 67 3.07 -20.56 4.96
N LEU A 68 2.15 -21.17 5.71
CA LEU A 68 1.84 -20.83 7.09
C LEU A 68 1.89 -22.09 7.95
N PHE A 69 2.28 -21.94 9.22
CA PHE A 69 2.28 -23.02 10.19
C PHE A 69 0.86 -23.59 10.38
N ALA A 70 0.75 -24.92 10.31
CA ALA A 70 -0.51 -25.66 10.44
C ALA A 70 -1.56 -25.37 9.37
N LEU A 71 -1.19 -24.76 8.25
CA LEU A 71 -2.07 -24.64 7.08
C LEU A 71 -2.39 -26.01 6.49
N ASP A 72 -3.67 -26.23 6.19
CA ASP A 72 -4.16 -27.41 5.49
C ASP A 72 -5.23 -27.03 4.46
N ASP A 73 -5.60 -28.00 3.61
CA ASP A 73 -6.58 -27.79 2.55
C ASP A 73 -7.98 -27.42 3.06
N SER A 74 -8.32 -27.75 4.31
CA SER A 74 -9.62 -27.49 4.92
C SER A 74 -9.78 -26.07 5.44
N HIS A 75 -8.69 -25.33 5.62
CA HIS A 75 -8.71 -23.93 6.04
C HIS A 75 -9.10 -22.95 4.92
N TRP A 76 -9.01 -23.36 3.65
CA TRP A 76 -9.39 -22.53 2.51
C TRP A 76 -10.90 -22.43 2.39
N THR A 77 -11.48 -21.39 3.00
CA THR A 77 -12.91 -21.08 2.89
C THR A 77 -13.22 -20.26 1.64
N GLU A 78 -14.48 -20.27 1.20
CA GLU A 78 -14.92 -19.44 0.07
C GLU A 78 -14.71 -17.94 0.34
N GLU A 79 -14.77 -17.51 1.60
CA GLU A 79 -14.48 -16.13 2.01
C GLU A 79 -13.03 -15.77 1.69
N VAL A 80 -12.07 -16.61 2.08
CA VAL A 80 -10.64 -16.42 1.76
C VAL A 80 -10.41 -16.45 0.25
N LEU A 81 -11.02 -17.40 -0.46
CA LEU A 81 -10.88 -17.49 -1.91
C LEU A 81 -11.48 -16.28 -2.63
N SER A 82 -12.58 -15.72 -2.12
CA SER A 82 -13.20 -14.51 -2.66
C SER A 82 -12.26 -13.31 -2.55
N GLU A 83 -11.62 -13.10 -1.41
CA GLU A 83 -10.61 -12.03 -1.24
C GLU A 83 -9.42 -12.21 -2.18
N ILE A 84 -8.94 -13.45 -2.34
CA ILE A 84 -7.86 -13.74 -3.31
C ILE A 84 -8.29 -13.42 -4.75
N ARG A 85 -9.55 -13.69 -5.12
CA ARG A 85 -10.06 -13.31 -6.45
C ARG A 85 -10.16 -11.79 -6.60
N GLU A 86 -10.61 -11.09 -5.56
CA GLU A 86 -10.70 -9.63 -5.59
C GLU A 86 -9.31 -8.98 -5.74
N PHE A 87 -8.25 -9.56 -5.18
CA PHE A 87 -6.88 -9.12 -5.43
C PHE A 87 -6.49 -9.10 -6.92
N PHE A 88 -7.03 -10.01 -7.73
CA PHE A 88 -6.78 -10.03 -9.18
C PHE A 88 -7.71 -9.11 -9.96
N TYR A 89 -8.95 -8.96 -9.49
CA TYR A 89 -9.95 -8.11 -10.14
C TYR A 89 -9.71 -6.64 -9.92
N ASP A 90 -9.39 -6.25 -8.68
CA ASP A 90 -9.07 -4.88 -8.34
C ASP A 90 -7.58 -4.62 -8.63
N SER A 91 -7.34 -3.88 -9.72
CA SER A 91 -5.98 -3.52 -10.06
C SER A 91 -5.39 -2.41 -9.20
N THR A 92 -6.22 -1.66 -8.46
CA THR A 92 -5.76 -0.64 -7.52
C THR A 92 -5.13 -1.27 -6.28
N VAL A 93 -5.61 -2.46 -5.89
CA VAL A 93 -5.07 -3.24 -4.78
C VAL A 93 -3.66 -3.71 -5.12
N ARG A 94 -2.74 -3.48 -4.19
CA ARG A 94 -1.33 -3.84 -4.33
C ARG A 94 -0.92 -4.99 -3.46
N VAL A 95 -1.60 -5.19 -2.34
CA VAL A 95 -1.20 -6.11 -1.28
C VAL A 95 -2.32 -7.12 -1.07
N LEU A 96 -1.93 -8.38 -0.93
CA LEU A 96 -2.76 -9.43 -0.38
C LEU A 96 -1.98 -10.06 0.76
N SER A 97 -2.55 -10.07 1.96
CA SER A 97 -1.99 -10.74 3.12
C SER A 97 -2.88 -11.93 3.52
N ILE A 98 -2.26 -13.05 3.84
CA ILE A 98 -2.93 -14.28 4.27
C ILE A 98 -2.31 -14.71 5.59
N TYR A 99 -3.13 -14.90 6.62
CA TYR A 99 -2.68 -15.20 7.98
C TYR A 99 -3.77 -15.91 8.79
N PHE A 100 -3.41 -16.42 9.96
CA PHE A 100 -4.37 -16.97 10.91
C PHE A 100 -4.84 -15.91 11.91
N ASP A 101 -6.15 -15.64 11.93
CA ASP A 101 -6.81 -14.94 13.03
C ASP A 101 -7.53 -15.96 13.91
N ASN A 102 -7.07 -16.14 15.16
CA ASN A 102 -7.68 -17.03 16.15
C ASN A 102 -8.08 -18.42 15.57
N TYR A 103 -7.14 -19.06 14.87
CA TYR A 103 -7.27 -20.38 14.19
C TYR A 103 -8.09 -20.40 12.89
N THR A 104 -8.61 -19.26 12.45
CA THR A 104 -9.31 -19.15 11.17
C THR A 104 -8.38 -18.48 10.16
N LEU A 105 -8.28 -19.06 8.97
CA LEU A 105 -7.52 -18.44 7.89
C LEU A 105 -8.27 -17.20 7.41
N ALA A 106 -7.56 -16.09 7.30
CA ALA A 106 -8.06 -14.82 6.80
C ALA A 106 -7.19 -14.35 5.64
N ALA A 107 -7.83 -13.67 4.69
CA ALA A 107 -7.16 -12.92 3.63
C ALA A 107 -7.62 -11.46 3.70
N GLU A 108 -6.68 -10.52 3.57
CA GLU A 108 -6.96 -9.09 3.54
C GLU A 108 -6.22 -8.44 2.36
N LEU A 109 -6.87 -7.46 1.71
CA LEU A 109 -6.31 -6.69 0.58
C LEU A 109 -5.37 -5.54 1.03
N ASP A 110 -4.86 -5.64 2.25
CA ASP A 110 -3.87 -4.76 2.87
C ASP A 110 -3.10 -5.56 3.93
N PHE A 111 -2.18 -4.92 4.64
CA PHE A 111 -1.55 -5.51 5.81
C PHE A 111 -2.49 -5.53 7.02
N PRO A 112 -2.39 -6.57 7.88
CA PRO A 112 -3.22 -6.68 9.06
C PRO A 112 -3.03 -5.49 10.00
N SER A 113 -4.14 -4.89 10.43
CA SER A 113 -4.11 -3.79 11.42
C SER A 113 -3.76 -4.26 12.84
N VAL A 114 -3.81 -5.58 13.07
CA VAL A 114 -3.49 -6.24 14.34
C VAL A 114 -2.19 -7.04 14.24
N PRO A 115 -1.44 -7.21 15.34
CA PRO A 115 -0.25 -8.05 15.34
C PRO A 115 -0.60 -9.50 15.00
N VAL A 116 0.05 -10.06 13.98
CA VAL A 116 -0.09 -11.45 13.54
C VAL A 116 1.20 -12.24 13.80
N HIS A 117 1.06 -13.52 14.13
CA HIS A 117 2.20 -14.38 14.41
C HIS A 117 2.92 -14.87 13.16
N GLU A 118 2.22 -14.98 12.05
CA GLU A 118 2.77 -15.40 10.77
C GLU A 118 1.85 -14.87 9.68
N LEU A 119 2.41 -14.40 8.58
CA LEU A 119 1.65 -13.99 7.41
C LEU A 119 2.43 -14.31 6.14
N THR A 120 1.74 -14.76 5.10
CA THR A 120 2.25 -14.74 3.73
C THR A 120 1.66 -13.52 3.03
N TYR A 121 2.50 -12.74 2.37
CA TYR A 121 2.07 -11.57 1.61
C TYR A 121 2.40 -11.74 0.13
N PHE A 122 1.59 -11.09 -0.71
CA PHE A 122 1.77 -10.94 -2.14
C PHE A 122 1.63 -9.46 -2.48
N ILE A 123 2.58 -8.92 -3.25
CA ILE A 123 2.67 -7.51 -3.60
C ILE A 123 2.85 -7.39 -5.11
N LYS A 124 2.00 -6.61 -5.76
CA LYS A 124 2.04 -6.26 -7.20
C LYS A 124 2.08 -4.75 -7.41
N GLU A 125 2.47 -4.31 -8.60
CA GLU A 125 2.36 -2.90 -8.97
C GLU A 125 0.88 -2.50 -9.15
N PRO A 126 0.49 -1.24 -8.89
CA PRO A 126 -0.86 -0.79 -9.16
C PRO A 126 -1.16 -0.85 -10.65
N TYR A 127 -2.42 -1.11 -10.99
CA TYR A 127 -2.92 -1.22 -12.37
C TYR A 127 -2.31 -2.38 -13.17
N GLU A 128 -1.60 -3.27 -12.50
CA GLU A 128 -0.98 -4.44 -13.11
C GLU A 128 -1.98 -5.58 -13.30
N VAL A 129 -2.07 -6.07 -14.53
CA VAL A 129 -2.89 -7.23 -14.91
C VAL A 129 -2.03 -8.49 -14.83
N LEU A 130 -2.38 -9.38 -13.91
CA LEU A 130 -1.62 -10.60 -13.66
C LEU A 130 -2.22 -11.77 -14.44
N THR A 131 -1.48 -12.32 -15.39
CA THR A 131 -1.80 -13.56 -16.08
C THR A 131 -1.04 -14.73 -15.47
N ALA A 132 -1.45 -15.95 -15.77
CA ALA A 132 -0.73 -17.13 -15.29
C ALA A 132 0.74 -17.19 -15.76
N GLU A 133 1.11 -16.48 -16.83
CA GLU A 133 2.47 -16.42 -17.35
C GLU A 133 3.35 -15.39 -16.63
N ASN A 134 2.78 -14.25 -16.23
CA ASN A 134 3.53 -13.15 -15.62
C ASN A 134 3.52 -13.17 -14.08
N PHE A 135 2.60 -13.92 -13.46
CA PHE A 135 2.39 -13.91 -12.00
C PHE A 135 3.70 -14.04 -11.22
N HIS A 136 4.52 -15.04 -11.55
CA HIS A 136 5.76 -15.33 -10.82
C HIS A 136 6.88 -14.29 -11.02
N GLN A 137 6.77 -13.45 -12.04
CA GLN A 137 7.75 -12.40 -12.35
C GLN A 137 7.34 -11.05 -11.75
N ASN A 138 6.03 -10.83 -11.68
CA ASN A 138 5.45 -9.53 -11.39
C ASN A 138 4.91 -9.43 -9.95
N VAL A 139 4.72 -10.56 -9.28
CA VAL A 139 4.32 -10.59 -7.87
C VAL A 139 5.52 -10.86 -6.97
N MET A 140 5.82 -9.93 -6.08
CA MET A 140 6.72 -10.16 -4.95
C MET A 140 5.94 -10.85 -3.84
N PHE A 141 6.45 -11.96 -3.33
CA PHE A 141 5.79 -12.69 -2.24
C PHE A 141 6.79 -13.12 -1.17
N GLY A 142 6.30 -13.38 0.03
CA GLY A 142 7.12 -13.86 1.12
C GLY A 142 6.30 -14.16 2.38
N THR A 143 6.96 -14.78 3.36
CA THR A 143 6.37 -15.04 4.68
C THR A 143 7.13 -14.24 5.74
N ILE A 144 6.39 -13.62 6.66
CA ILE A 144 6.92 -12.94 7.84
C ILE A 144 6.51 -13.74 9.07
N ASN A 145 7.45 -13.97 9.98
CA ASN A 145 7.20 -14.62 11.26
C ASN A 145 7.10 -13.59 12.38
N GLY A 146 6.46 -13.96 13.49
CA GLY A 146 5.98 -13.06 14.54
C GLY A 146 7.06 -12.31 15.32
N ASP A 147 8.34 -12.61 15.08
CA ASP A 147 9.45 -11.76 15.49
C ASP A 147 9.89 -10.91 14.28
N VAL A 148 9.27 -9.74 14.15
CA VAL A 148 9.54 -8.79 13.06
C VAL A 148 11.00 -8.32 13.12
N GLU A 149 11.53 -8.07 14.32
CA GLU A 149 12.92 -7.61 14.50
C GLU A 149 13.91 -8.66 14.01
N ALA A 150 13.72 -9.92 14.43
CA ALA A 150 14.56 -11.02 13.96
C ALA A 150 14.37 -11.28 12.46
N SER A 151 13.15 -11.16 11.94
CA SER A 151 12.87 -11.36 10.50
C SER A 151 13.60 -10.33 9.65
N ILE A 152 13.55 -9.05 10.02
CA ILE A 152 14.28 -7.97 9.33
C ILE A 152 15.79 -8.19 9.45
N LEU A 153 16.30 -8.46 10.66
CA LEU A 153 17.74 -8.65 10.87
C LEU A 153 18.27 -9.84 10.06
N ASN A 154 17.51 -10.95 9.99
CA ASN A 154 17.87 -12.12 9.21
C ASN A 154 17.82 -11.84 7.70
N ALA A 155 16.79 -11.14 7.22
CA ALA A 155 16.71 -10.76 5.81
C ALA A 155 17.90 -9.87 5.42
N VAL A 156 18.14 -8.80 6.18
CA VAL A 156 19.23 -7.87 5.89
C VAL A 156 20.59 -8.56 6.03
N GLY A 157 20.82 -9.29 7.12
CA GLY A 157 22.11 -9.90 7.42
C GLY A 157 22.48 -11.08 6.52
N ASN A 158 21.52 -11.95 6.20
CA ASN A 158 21.80 -13.21 5.50
C ASN A 158 21.50 -13.17 4.00
N LEU A 159 20.55 -12.34 3.55
CA LEU A 159 20.18 -12.26 2.12
C LEU A 159 20.76 -11.01 1.47
N TRP A 160 20.46 -9.84 2.03
CA TRP A 160 20.81 -8.57 1.39
C TRP A 160 22.27 -8.19 1.56
N ALA A 161 22.86 -8.33 2.74
CA ALA A 161 24.23 -7.93 3.00
C ALA A 161 25.25 -8.66 2.08
N PRO A 162 25.21 -10.00 1.92
CA PRO A 162 26.11 -10.68 0.98
C PRO A 162 25.91 -10.20 -0.46
N THR A 163 24.68 -9.95 -0.87
CA THR A 163 24.37 -9.44 -2.22
C THR A 163 24.95 -8.04 -2.40
N PHE A 164 24.68 -7.15 -1.45
CA PHE A 164 25.11 -5.75 -1.44
C PHE A 164 26.64 -5.62 -1.48
N PHE A 165 27.36 -6.39 -0.67
CA PHE A 165 28.83 -6.38 -0.64
C PHE A 165 29.48 -7.06 -1.87
N ASN A 166 28.75 -7.89 -2.61
CA ASN A 166 29.23 -8.50 -3.85
C ASN A 166 28.98 -7.65 -5.10
N VAL A 167 28.16 -6.58 -5.00
CA VAL A 167 27.96 -5.65 -6.11
C VAL A 167 29.23 -4.80 -6.29
N ASN A 168 29.93 -5.02 -7.40
CA ASN A 168 31.14 -4.26 -7.77
C ASN A 168 30.86 -3.14 -8.78
N THR A 169 29.59 -2.91 -9.12
CA THR A 169 29.16 -1.94 -10.15
C THR A 169 28.56 -0.67 -9.56
N TRP A 170 28.78 -0.41 -8.27
CA TRP A 170 28.32 0.83 -7.66
C TRP A 170 28.97 2.03 -8.36
N PRO A 171 28.20 3.09 -8.69
CA PRO A 171 28.77 4.35 -9.15
C PRO A 171 29.77 4.90 -8.12
N ASP A 172 30.84 5.53 -8.59
CA ASP A 172 31.88 6.13 -7.72
C ASP A 172 31.28 7.09 -6.68
N SER A 173 30.17 7.78 -7.01
CA SER A 173 29.46 8.66 -6.06
C SER A 173 28.95 7.96 -4.79
N ILE A 174 28.76 6.64 -4.83
CA ILE A 174 28.30 5.82 -3.69
C ILE A 174 29.50 5.17 -2.97
N LEU A 175 30.61 4.91 -3.68
CA LEU A 175 31.82 4.28 -3.13
C LEU A 175 32.78 5.26 -2.44
N LEU A 176 32.57 6.57 -2.56
CA LEU A 176 33.45 7.60 -2.00
C LEU A 176 33.31 7.71 -0.47
N ASN A 177 34.23 7.06 0.24
CA ASN A 177 34.72 7.54 1.54
C ASN A 177 36.23 7.78 1.44
N ASP A 178 36.58 9.06 1.31
CA ASP A 178 37.76 9.76 1.85
C ASP A 178 39.15 9.07 1.87
N ASP A 179 39.87 9.14 0.76
CA ASP A 179 41.34 9.09 0.73
C ASP A 179 42.00 10.49 0.92
N ASN A 180 41.32 11.43 1.57
CA ASN A 180 41.88 12.75 1.92
C ASN A 180 42.34 12.84 3.38
N ASN A 181 42.94 11.77 3.90
CA ASN A 181 43.72 11.85 5.15
C ASN A 181 45.07 11.14 4.98
N SER A 182 45.93 11.71 4.13
CA SER A 182 47.36 11.39 4.10
C SER A 182 48.12 12.55 4.77
N LEU A 183 48.73 12.24 5.92
CA LEU A 183 49.69 13.06 6.66
C LEU A 183 50.93 13.43 5.83
#